data_AF-A0A832MZL3-F1
#
_entry.id   AF-A0A832MZL3-F1
#
_cell.length_a   1.000
_cell.length_b   1.000
_cell.length_c   1.000
_cell.angle_alpha   90.00
_cell.angle_beta   90.00
_cell.angle_gamma   90.00
#
_symmetry.space_group_name_H-M   'P 1'
#
loop_
_entity.id
_entity.type
_entity.pdbx_description
1 polymer ?
#
loop_
_entity_poly.entity_id
_entity_poly.type
_entity_poly.pdbx_seq_one_letter_code
_entity_poly.pdbx_strand_id
1 'polypeptide(L)'
;MHTLKTFFFLLLLQIGLIAQVLSIDTISSHIENTLQTCLKGKNKNIVHHIYTQTDYRPVWIGQENQEKMSQLIDALKDPLFNYKNKSFDQKAIRQLFFQLDNGDITPSKKAAVYARLDVMLSNSFVRLVRFIVQGDVDWNLVQKKLKDLKTSDDITARWEMVPRSFPNANKVASAAINGNIREY
;
A
#
# COMPACT_ATOMS: atom_id res chain seq x y z
N MET A 1 -37.43 -39.92 28.53
CA MET A 1 -37.46 -38.52 28.02
C MET A 1 -36.32 -37.62 28.53
N HIS A 2 -35.43 -38.06 29.44
CA HIS A 2 -34.32 -37.22 29.92
C HIS A 2 -33.07 -37.24 29.03
N THR A 3 -32.85 -38.30 28.25
CA THR A 3 -31.66 -38.48 27.38
C THR A 3 -31.71 -37.67 26.09
N LEU A 4 -32.90 -37.28 25.61
CA LEU A 4 -33.07 -36.48 24.39
C LEU A 4 -32.73 -34.99 24.63
N LYS A 5 -32.94 -34.49 25.86
CA LYS A 5 -32.64 -33.10 26.23
C LYS A 5 -31.15 -32.83 26.40
N THR A 6 -30.38 -33.80 26.90
CA THR A 6 -28.91 -33.69 27.02
C THR A 6 -28.23 -33.72 25.67
N PHE A 7 -28.75 -34.47 24.69
CA PHE A 7 -28.21 -34.50 23.33
C PHE A 7 -28.39 -33.16 22.60
N PHE A 8 -29.53 -32.49 22.81
CA PHE A 8 -29.79 -31.17 22.24
C PHE A 8 -28.90 -30.06 22.85
N PHE A 9 -28.54 -30.20 24.13
CA PHE A 9 -27.64 -29.27 24.82
C PHE A 9 -26.18 -29.39 24.35
N LEU A 10 -25.74 -30.59 23.96
CA LEU A 10 -24.41 -30.83 23.37
C LEU A 10 -24.28 -30.32 21.93
N LEU A 11 -25.37 -30.32 21.15
CA LEU A 11 -25.36 -29.83 19.77
C LEU A 11 -25.26 -28.29 19.70
N LEU A 12 -25.75 -27.59 20.72
CA LEU A 12 -25.63 -26.13 20.85
C LEU A 12 -24.22 -25.66 21.23
N LEU A 13 -23.38 -26.53 21.79
CA LEU A 13 -21.97 -26.24 22.10
C LEU A 13 -21.05 -26.35 20.88
N GLN A 14 -21.52 -26.94 19.78
CA GLN A 14 -20.73 -27.08 18.54
C GLN A 14 -20.80 -25.87 17.61
N ILE A 15 -21.63 -24.87 17.92
CA ILE A 15 -21.56 -23.54 17.29
C ILE A 15 -20.41 -22.77 17.97
N GLY A 16 -19.23 -23.39 18.03
CA GLY A 16 -18.00 -22.73 18.41
C GLY A 16 -17.73 -21.67 17.37
N LEU A 17 -17.80 -20.41 17.80
CA LEU A 17 -17.23 -19.26 17.11
C LEU A 17 -15.88 -19.66 16.51
N ILE A 18 -15.81 -19.78 15.18
CA ILE A 18 -14.53 -19.91 14.48
C ILE A 18 -13.84 -18.56 14.66
N ALA A 19 -13.07 -18.42 15.74
CA ALA A 19 -12.15 -17.33 15.91
C ALA A 19 -11.11 -17.49 14.80
N GLN A 20 -11.11 -16.58 13.82
CA GLN A 20 -10.03 -16.51 12.84
C GLN A 20 -8.74 -16.27 13.60
N VAL A 21 -7.87 -17.29 13.58
CA VAL A 21 -6.53 -17.20 14.16
C VAL A 21 -5.75 -16.20 13.32
N LEU A 22 -5.06 -15.26 13.98
CA LEU A 22 -4.15 -14.35 13.31
C LEU A 22 -3.01 -15.18 12.70
N SER A 23 -3.08 -15.40 11.39
CA SER A 23 -2.08 -16.16 10.63
C SER A 23 -1.71 -15.40 9.35
N ILE A 24 -0.53 -15.70 8.82
CA ILE A 24 -0.07 -15.16 7.53
C ILE A 24 -1.06 -15.48 6.41
N ASP A 25 -1.63 -16.69 6.40
CA ASP A 25 -2.59 -17.10 5.37
C ASP A 25 -3.88 -16.26 5.43
N THR A 26 -4.39 -16.00 6.64
CA THR A 26 -5.59 -15.17 6.83
C THR A 26 -5.32 -13.72 6.40
N ILE A 27 -4.14 -13.18 6.73
CA ILE A 27 -3.72 -11.85 6.28
C ILE A 27 -3.60 -11.82 4.75
N SER A 28 -2.99 -12.84 4.14
CA SER A 28 -2.77 -12.92 2.69
C SER A 28 -4.11 -12.96 1.92
N SER A 29 -5.08 -13.74 2.41
CA SER A 29 -6.44 -13.75 1.85
C SER A 29 -7.12 -12.38 1.97
N HIS A 30 -6.94 -11.68 3.10
CA HIS A 30 -7.45 -10.31 3.24
C HIS A 30 -6.71 -9.31 2.35
N ILE A 31 -5.41 -9.49 2.07
CA ILE A 31 -4.66 -8.67 1.13
C ILE A 31 -5.26 -8.81 -0.27
N GLU A 32 -5.44 -10.04 -0.75
CA GLU A 32 -6.04 -10.32 -2.05
C GLU A 32 -7.42 -9.64 -2.19
N ASN A 33 -8.28 -9.78 -1.18
CA ASN A 33 -9.59 -9.12 -1.16
C ASN A 33 -9.46 -7.58 -1.16
N THR A 34 -8.56 -7.03 -0.34
CA THR A 34 -8.35 -5.57 -0.21
C THR A 34 -7.89 -4.96 -1.54
N LEU A 35 -7.04 -5.66 -2.31
CA LEU A 35 -6.58 -5.22 -3.63
C LEU A 35 -7.74 -5.10 -4.63
N GLN A 36 -8.74 -5.98 -4.54
CA GLN A 36 -9.90 -5.95 -5.42
C GLN A 36 -10.88 -4.82 -5.06
N THR A 37 -11.11 -4.59 -3.76
CA THR A 37 -12.22 -3.76 -3.27
C THR A 37 -11.83 -2.33 -2.92
N CYS A 38 -10.62 -2.11 -2.41
CA CYS A 38 -10.23 -0.85 -1.77
C CYS A 38 -9.24 -0.03 -2.60
N LEU A 39 -8.46 -0.67 -3.48
CA LEU A 39 -7.41 0.02 -4.23
C LEU A 39 -7.95 0.67 -5.51
N LYS A 40 -7.78 2.00 -5.62
CA LYS A 40 -8.27 2.82 -6.74
C LYS A 40 -7.15 3.69 -7.30
N GLY A 41 -7.32 4.13 -8.56
CA GLY A 41 -6.44 5.10 -9.21
C GLY A 41 -5.19 4.50 -9.86
N LYS A 42 -4.29 5.38 -10.32
CA LYS A 42 -3.14 5.09 -11.21
C LYS A 42 -2.10 4.11 -10.65
N ASN A 43 -2.12 3.83 -9.36
CA ASN A 43 -1.17 2.92 -8.71
C ASN A 43 -1.71 1.50 -8.56
N LYS A 44 -3.00 1.26 -8.85
CA LYS A 44 -3.68 -0.02 -8.60
C LYS A 44 -2.90 -1.20 -9.17
N ASN A 45 -2.57 -1.13 -10.46
CA ASN A 45 -1.94 -2.24 -11.17
C ASN A 45 -0.52 -2.52 -10.65
N ILE A 46 0.24 -1.49 -10.26
CA ILE A 46 1.60 -1.67 -9.73
C ILE A 46 1.56 -2.33 -8.35
N VAL A 47 0.67 -1.89 -7.47
CA VAL A 47 0.51 -2.52 -6.15
C VAL A 47 -0.01 -3.95 -6.29
N HIS A 48 -0.97 -4.19 -7.18
CA HIS A 48 -1.42 -5.55 -7.47
C HIS A 48 -0.25 -6.41 -7.97
N HIS A 49 0.58 -5.87 -8.86
CA HIS A 49 1.77 -6.56 -9.35
C HIS A 49 2.73 -6.94 -8.21
N ILE A 50 3.01 -6.02 -7.28
CA ILE A 50 3.84 -6.29 -6.09
C ILE A 50 3.36 -7.56 -5.35
N TYR A 51 2.06 -7.65 -5.03
CA TYR A 51 1.54 -8.79 -4.27
C TYR A 51 1.43 -10.08 -5.07
N THR A 52 1.23 -10.01 -6.39
CA THR A 52 1.29 -11.23 -7.22
C THR A 52 2.70 -11.83 -7.27
N GLN A 53 3.75 -11.06 -6.98
CA GLN A 53 5.12 -11.58 -6.89
C GLN A 53 5.42 -12.24 -5.53
N THR A 54 4.55 -12.07 -4.53
CA THR A 54 4.72 -12.62 -3.18
C THR A 54 3.66 -13.64 -2.81
N ASP A 55 2.85 -14.12 -3.77
CA ASP A 55 1.67 -14.95 -3.53
C ASP A 55 0.74 -14.32 -2.46
N TYR A 56 0.57 -13.00 -2.54
CA TYR A 56 -0.19 -12.16 -1.60
C TYR A 56 0.30 -12.17 -0.16
N ARG A 57 1.50 -12.72 0.11
CA ARG A 57 2.13 -12.61 1.42
C ARG A 57 2.42 -11.13 1.74
N PRO A 58 2.30 -10.74 3.02
CA PRO A 58 2.57 -9.37 3.44
C PRO A 58 3.99 -8.93 3.06
N VAL A 59 4.10 -7.70 2.55
CA VAL A 59 5.37 -7.16 2.06
C VAL A 59 6.04 -6.34 3.14
N TRP A 60 5.30 -5.61 3.97
CA TRP A 60 5.83 -4.62 4.90
C TRP A 60 5.61 -5.02 6.36
N ILE A 61 4.51 -5.69 6.67
CA ILE A 61 4.22 -6.14 8.04
C ILE A 61 4.80 -7.54 8.28
N GLY A 62 5.06 -7.88 9.54
CA GLY A 62 5.72 -9.12 9.95
C GLY A 62 7.03 -8.83 10.67
N GLN A 63 7.49 -9.77 11.49
CA GLN A 63 8.70 -9.62 12.29
C GLN A 63 9.94 -9.50 11.39
N GLU A 64 9.96 -10.27 10.30
CA GLU A 64 10.96 -10.29 9.25
C GLU A 64 11.01 -8.99 8.42
N ASN A 65 9.95 -8.19 8.44
CA ASN A 65 9.82 -6.98 7.62
C ASN A 65 9.95 -5.67 8.41
N GLN A 66 10.21 -5.73 9.73
CA GLN A 66 10.23 -4.55 10.61
C GLN A 66 11.21 -3.47 10.14
N GLU A 67 12.44 -3.85 9.80
CA GLU A 67 13.45 -2.91 9.34
C GLU A 67 13.02 -2.22 8.04
N LYS A 68 12.59 -3.03 7.06
CA LYS A 68 12.10 -2.55 5.76
C LYS A 68 10.91 -1.60 5.90
N MET A 69 9.97 -1.92 6.79
CA MET A 69 8.84 -1.05 7.12
C MET A 69 9.30 0.28 7.73
N SER A 70 10.23 0.24 8.70
CA SER A 70 10.77 1.46 9.32
C SER A 70 11.42 2.35 8.28
N GLN A 71 12.27 1.77 7.43
CA GLN A 71 12.93 2.48 6.33
C GLN A 71 11.90 3.14 5.38
N LEU A 72 10.76 2.48 5.11
CA LEU A 72 9.69 3.09 4.32
C LEU A 72 9.10 4.29 5.03
N ILE A 73 8.73 4.16 6.29
CA ILE A 73 8.13 5.24 7.08
C ILE A 73 9.07 6.46 7.14
N ASP A 74 10.37 6.23 7.26
CA ASP A 74 11.38 7.28 7.25
C ASP A 74 11.47 7.93 5.86
N ALA A 75 11.55 7.14 4.79
CA ALA A 75 11.60 7.65 3.42
C ALA A 75 10.36 8.48 3.04
N LEU A 76 9.18 8.15 3.58
CA LEU A 76 7.95 8.94 3.37
C LEU A 76 8.02 10.35 4.01
N LYS A 77 8.93 10.55 4.98
CA LYS A 77 9.13 11.83 5.69
C LYS A 77 10.42 12.53 5.29
N ASP A 78 11.35 11.82 4.67
CA ASP A 78 12.67 12.31 4.31
C ASP A 78 12.54 13.54 3.37
N PRO A 79 13.03 14.73 3.77
CA PRO A 79 12.96 15.94 2.93
C PRO A 79 13.66 15.80 1.58
N LEU A 80 14.64 14.90 1.47
CA LEU A 80 15.31 14.59 0.21
C LEU A 80 14.31 14.06 -0.84
N PHE A 81 13.37 13.22 -0.41
CA PHE A 81 12.39 12.58 -1.27
C PHE A 81 11.00 13.22 -1.19
N ASN A 82 10.68 13.90 -0.09
CA ASN A 82 9.38 14.51 0.18
C ASN A 82 9.49 16.00 0.53
N TYR A 83 10.25 16.76 -0.27
CA TYR A 83 10.49 18.20 -0.06
C TYR A 83 9.21 19.07 0.00
N LYS A 84 8.07 18.58 -0.51
CA LYS A 84 6.77 19.28 -0.43
C LYS A 84 5.89 18.82 0.74
N ASN A 85 6.41 18.01 1.66
CA ASN A 85 5.68 17.46 2.81
C ASN A 85 4.34 16.81 2.41
N LYS A 86 4.33 16.06 1.30
CA LYS A 86 3.17 15.29 0.85
C LYS A 86 2.79 14.28 1.92
N SER A 87 1.48 14.08 2.11
CA SER A 87 0.99 13.23 3.18
C SER A 87 1.34 11.76 3.01
N PHE A 88 1.45 11.26 1.76
CA PHE A 88 1.66 9.83 1.42
C PHE A 88 0.91 8.86 2.32
N ASP A 89 -0.37 9.15 2.57
CA ASP A 89 -1.28 8.36 3.41
C ASP A 89 -0.82 8.16 4.87
N GLN A 90 0.19 8.90 5.34
CA GLN A 90 0.76 8.77 6.68
C GLN A 90 -0.28 8.92 7.80
N LYS A 91 -1.33 9.75 7.61
CA LYS A 91 -2.42 9.86 8.58
C LYS A 91 -3.19 8.54 8.69
N ALA A 92 -3.54 7.93 7.56
CA ALA A 92 -4.26 6.66 7.54
C ALA A 92 -3.38 5.51 8.06
N ILE A 93 -2.10 5.49 7.70
CA ILE A 93 -1.10 4.54 8.23
C ILE A 93 -1.02 4.65 9.75
N ARG A 94 -0.87 5.86 10.31
CA ARG A 94 -0.86 6.07 11.77
C ARG A 94 -2.14 5.61 12.44
N GLN A 95 -3.30 5.85 11.83
CA GLN A 95 -4.58 5.38 12.36
C GLN A 95 -4.65 3.84 12.39
N LEU A 96 -4.16 3.17 11.35
CA LEU A 96 -4.14 1.70 11.30
C LEU A 96 -3.19 1.11 12.34
N PHE A 97 -2.00 1.70 12.54
CA PHE A 97 -1.11 1.32 13.65
C PHE A 97 -1.78 1.49 15.01
N PHE A 98 -2.36 2.67 15.27
CA PHE A 98 -3.07 2.94 16.52
C PHE A 98 -4.18 1.92 16.81
N GLN A 99 -4.95 1.53 15.80
CA GLN A 99 -5.99 0.50 15.97
C GLN A 99 -5.39 -0.86 16.35
N LEU A 100 -4.25 -1.23 15.76
CA LEU A 100 -3.56 -2.50 16.05
C LEU A 100 -2.95 -2.50 17.46
N ASP A 101 -2.36 -1.38 17.88
CA ASP A 101 -1.61 -1.24 19.14
C ASP A 101 -2.53 -1.13 20.37
N ASN A 102 -3.64 -0.41 20.25
CA ASN A 102 -4.53 -0.17 21.40
C ASN A 102 -5.40 -1.38 21.77
N GLY A 103 -5.44 -2.41 20.94
CA GLY A 103 -6.28 -3.59 21.20
C GLY A 103 -7.79 -3.35 21.02
N ASP A 104 -8.21 -2.18 20.52
CA ASP A 104 -9.61 -1.83 20.24
C ASP A 104 -10.26 -2.69 19.13
N ILE A 105 -9.46 -3.49 18.41
CA ILE A 105 -9.92 -4.38 17.36
C ILE A 105 -10.09 -5.81 17.90
N THR A 106 -11.26 -6.39 17.63
CA THR A 106 -11.52 -7.81 17.91
C THR A 106 -10.46 -8.69 17.24
N PRO A 107 -10.02 -9.80 17.85
CA PRO A 107 -9.04 -10.70 17.25
C PRO A 107 -9.38 -11.11 15.81
N SER A 108 -10.68 -11.33 15.54
CA SER A 108 -11.22 -11.66 14.22
C SER A 108 -11.02 -10.59 13.14
N LYS A 109 -10.83 -9.32 13.51
CA LYS A 109 -10.65 -8.21 12.57
C LYS A 109 -9.18 -7.80 12.42
N LYS A 110 -8.28 -8.29 13.29
CA LYS A 110 -6.87 -7.91 13.26
C LYS A 110 -6.21 -8.24 11.91
N ALA A 111 -6.48 -9.44 11.37
CA ALA A 111 -5.91 -9.85 10.09
C ALA A 111 -6.30 -8.91 8.93
N ALA A 112 -7.56 -8.47 8.88
CA ALA A 112 -8.03 -7.51 7.89
C ALA A 112 -7.37 -6.13 8.03
N VAL A 113 -7.11 -5.68 9.26
CA VAL A 113 -6.45 -4.39 9.51
C VAL A 113 -4.97 -4.45 9.16
N TYR A 114 -4.29 -5.55 9.48
CA TYR A 114 -2.94 -5.85 9.03
C TYR A 114 -2.85 -5.84 7.50
N ALA A 115 -3.75 -6.52 6.81
CA ALA A 115 -3.81 -6.52 5.35
C ALA A 115 -4.00 -5.11 4.77
N ARG A 116 -4.91 -4.31 5.36
CA ARG A 116 -5.16 -2.93 4.93
C ARG A 116 -3.95 -2.03 5.16
N LEU A 117 -3.24 -2.21 6.27
CA LEU A 117 -2.00 -1.49 6.56
C LEU A 117 -0.93 -1.83 5.52
N ASP A 118 -0.73 -3.11 5.24
CA ASP A 118 0.27 -3.58 4.28
C ASP A 118 0.01 -3.01 2.87
N VAL A 119 -1.24 -3.09 2.40
CA VAL A 119 -1.63 -2.54 1.09
C VAL A 119 -1.50 -1.00 1.06
N MET A 120 -1.80 -0.32 2.18
CA MET A 120 -1.63 1.13 2.28
C MET A 120 -0.15 1.53 2.18
N LEU A 121 0.74 0.80 2.86
CA LEU A 121 2.19 1.00 2.80
C LEU A 121 2.70 0.80 1.36
N SER A 122 2.25 -0.26 0.68
CA SER A 122 2.56 -0.48 -0.75
C SER A 122 2.09 0.67 -1.63
N ASN A 123 0.88 1.19 -1.42
CA ASN A 123 0.39 2.33 -2.18
C ASN A 123 1.21 3.61 -1.92
N SER A 124 1.53 3.90 -0.66
CA SER A 124 2.37 5.04 -0.27
C SER A 124 3.77 4.95 -0.89
N PHE A 125 4.35 3.75 -0.89
CA PHE A 125 5.62 3.46 -1.54
C PHE A 125 5.57 3.77 -3.05
N VAL A 126 4.57 3.27 -3.78
CA VAL A 126 4.42 3.55 -5.22
C VAL A 126 4.17 5.04 -5.49
N ARG A 127 3.46 5.75 -4.60
CA ARG A 127 3.30 7.20 -4.67
C ARG A 127 4.61 7.94 -4.48
N LEU A 128 5.45 7.50 -3.56
CA LEU A 128 6.79 8.05 -3.33
C LEU A 128 7.66 7.87 -4.58
N VAL A 129 7.76 6.66 -5.12
CA VAL A 129 8.52 6.38 -6.37
C VAL A 129 8.03 7.29 -7.50
N ARG A 130 6.70 7.44 -7.64
CA ARG A 130 6.14 8.31 -8.67
C ARG A 130 6.53 9.76 -8.46
N PHE A 131 6.51 10.24 -7.22
CA PHE A 131 6.90 11.60 -6.88
C PHE A 131 8.39 11.84 -7.15
N ILE A 132 9.26 10.89 -6.82
CA ILE A 132 10.72 10.97 -7.08
C ILE A 132 11.00 11.00 -8.58
N VAL A 133 10.40 10.09 -9.35
CA VAL A 133 10.75 9.90 -10.77
C VAL A 133 10.05 10.91 -11.68
N GLN A 134 8.74 11.10 -11.49
CA GLN A 134 7.92 11.93 -12.39
C GLN A 134 7.74 13.35 -11.88
N GLY A 135 8.08 13.60 -10.61
CA GLY A 135 7.82 14.86 -9.93
C GLY A 135 6.34 15.05 -9.60
N ASP A 136 6.06 16.18 -8.94
CA ASP A 136 4.72 16.73 -8.73
C ASP A 136 4.53 17.90 -9.70
N VAL A 137 4.65 17.59 -10.99
CA VAL A 137 4.55 18.51 -12.10
C VAL A 137 3.37 18.08 -12.97
N ASP A 138 2.48 19.02 -13.29
CA ASP A 138 1.46 18.81 -14.31
C ASP A 138 2.10 18.96 -15.69
N TRP A 139 2.65 17.85 -16.18
CA TRP A 139 3.34 17.82 -17.47
C TRP A 139 2.42 18.18 -18.64
N ASN A 140 1.11 17.91 -18.56
CA ASN A 140 0.17 18.32 -19.60
C ASN A 140 0.03 19.85 -19.64
N LEU A 141 -0.07 20.49 -18.47
CA LEU A 141 -0.09 21.95 -18.37
C LEU A 141 1.22 22.57 -18.85
N VAL A 142 2.37 21.99 -18.49
CA VAL A 142 3.69 22.45 -18.97
C VAL A 142 3.75 22.39 -20.50
N GLN A 143 3.41 21.25 -21.10
CA GLN A 143 3.42 21.10 -22.56
C GLN A 143 2.45 22.05 -23.25
N LYS A 144 1.26 22.27 -22.67
CA LYS A 144 0.30 23.27 -23.17
C LYS A 144 0.90 24.68 -23.16
N LYS A 145 1.47 25.12 -22.04
CA LYS A 145 2.09 26.46 -21.91
C LYS A 145 3.25 26.65 -22.88
N LEU A 146 4.10 25.64 -23.08
CA LEU A 146 5.20 25.70 -24.03
C LEU A 146 4.69 25.84 -25.47
N LYS A 147 3.62 25.13 -25.82
CA LYS A 147 2.97 25.25 -27.13
C LYS A 147 2.37 26.64 -27.33
N ASP A 148 1.71 27.18 -26.31
CA ASP A 148 1.11 28.50 -26.35
C ASP A 148 2.20 29.58 -26.56
N LEU A 149 3.30 29.53 -25.80
CA LEU A 149 4.44 30.45 -25.92
C LEU A 149 5.12 30.43 -27.30
N LYS A 150 5.27 29.23 -27.89
CA LYS A 150 5.80 29.09 -29.25
C LYS A 150 4.88 29.78 -30.28
N THR A 151 3.58 29.80 -30.02
CA THR A 151 2.58 30.36 -30.93
C THR A 151 2.42 31.87 -30.74
N SER A 152 2.49 32.38 -29.50
CA SER A 152 2.28 33.80 -29.19
C SER A 152 3.52 34.66 -29.39
N ASP A 153 4.69 34.20 -28.95
CA ASP A 153 5.88 35.04 -28.78
C ASP A 153 7.08 34.57 -29.64
N ASP A 154 6.86 33.58 -30.50
CA ASP A 154 7.90 32.89 -31.30
C ASP A 154 9.08 32.38 -30.45
N ILE A 155 8.84 32.16 -29.16
CA ILE A 155 9.83 31.65 -28.21
C ILE A 155 9.92 30.14 -28.40
N THR A 156 10.98 29.68 -29.05
CA THR A 156 11.32 28.25 -29.11
C THR A 156 12.09 27.84 -27.86
N ALA A 157 11.41 27.17 -26.92
CA ALA A 157 12.08 26.49 -25.81
C ALA A 157 12.86 25.29 -26.34
N ARG A 158 14.20 25.34 -26.26
CA ARG A 158 15.09 24.18 -26.54
C ARG A 158 15.24 23.23 -25.35
N TRP A 159 14.55 23.51 -24.25
CA TRP A 159 14.54 22.66 -23.08
C TRP A 159 13.74 21.40 -23.42
N GLU A 160 14.41 20.28 -23.66
CA GLU A 160 13.78 18.96 -23.82
C GLU A 160 13.22 18.48 -22.47
N MET A 161 12.15 19.13 -22.01
CA MET A 161 11.45 18.75 -20.79
C MET A 161 10.42 17.67 -21.09
N VAL A 162 10.91 16.44 -21.30
CA VAL A 162 10.06 15.26 -21.49
C VAL A 162 9.74 14.65 -20.14
N PRO A 163 8.46 14.30 -19.86
CA PRO A 163 8.11 13.59 -18.64
C PRO A 163 8.85 12.26 -18.56
N ARG A 164 9.50 11.99 -17.42
CA ARG A 164 10.12 10.68 -17.18
C ARG A 164 9.04 9.61 -17.08
N SER A 165 9.27 8.49 -17.77
CA SER A 165 8.41 7.32 -17.65
C SER A 165 8.50 6.74 -16.23
N PHE A 166 7.37 6.24 -15.72
CA PHE A 166 7.38 5.49 -14.47
C PHE A 166 8.26 4.23 -14.64
N PRO A 167 9.02 3.80 -13.62
CA PRO A 167 9.87 2.62 -13.74
C PRO A 167 9.07 1.35 -14.06
N ASN A 168 9.76 0.33 -14.60
CA ASN A 168 9.17 -0.97 -14.86
C ASN A 168 8.58 -1.58 -13.57
N ALA A 169 7.40 -2.19 -13.66
CA ALA A 169 6.69 -2.76 -12.52
C ALA A 169 7.50 -3.83 -11.76
N ASN A 170 8.30 -4.64 -12.46
CA ASN A 170 9.20 -5.62 -11.83
C ASN A 170 10.29 -4.94 -11.01
N LYS A 171 10.85 -3.82 -11.51
CA LYS A 171 11.83 -3.04 -10.76
C LYS A 171 11.21 -2.54 -9.45
N VAL A 172 9.99 -1.97 -9.52
CA VAL A 172 9.25 -1.46 -8.36
C VAL A 172 8.74 -2.56 -7.42
N ALA A 173 8.54 -3.78 -7.92
CA ALA A 173 8.17 -4.93 -7.09
C ALA A 173 9.37 -5.56 -6.39
N SER A 174 10.42 -5.91 -7.14
CA SER A 174 11.70 -6.39 -6.58
C SER A 174 12.21 -5.45 -5.51
N ALA A 175 12.02 -4.17 -5.78
CA ALA A 175 12.16 -3.12 -4.83
C ALA A 175 11.37 -3.36 -3.54
N ALA A 176 10.07 -3.10 -3.54
CA ALA A 176 9.21 -3.24 -2.36
C ALA A 176 9.49 -4.53 -1.54
N ILE A 177 9.75 -5.64 -2.22
CA ILE A 177 10.04 -6.94 -1.62
C ILE A 177 11.39 -6.95 -0.88
N ASN A 178 12.47 -6.46 -1.50
CA ASN A 178 13.83 -6.55 -0.97
C ASN A 178 14.23 -5.40 -0.04
N GLY A 179 13.47 -4.28 -0.03
CA GLY A 179 13.70 -3.20 0.94
C GLY A 179 14.78 -2.17 0.61
N ASN A 180 15.36 -2.18 -0.58
CA ASN A 180 16.22 -1.11 -1.14
C ASN A 180 15.47 0.22 -1.46
N ILE A 181 14.69 0.78 -0.52
CA ILE A 181 13.73 1.90 -0.71
C ILE A 181 14.27 3.12 -1.46
N ARG A 182 15.56 3.36 -1.33
CA ARG A 182 16.27 4.51 -1.89
C ARG A 182 16.78 4.29 -3.33
N GLU A 183 16.81 3.06 -3.82
CA GLU A 183 17.47 2.68 -5.09
C GLU A 183 16.49 2.40 -6.25
N TYR A 184 15.23 2.76 -6.09
CA TYR A 184 14.16 2.40 -7.02
C TYR A 184 13.91 3.39 -8.15
#